data_AF-A0AAU7Z1L2-F1
#
_entry.id   AF-A0AAU7Z1L2-F1
#
_cell.length_a   1.000
_cell.length_b   1.000
_cell.length_c   1.000
_cell.angle_alpha   90.00
_cell.angle_beta   90.00
_cell.angle_gamma   90.00
#
_symmetry.space_group_name_H-M   'P 1'
#
loop_
_entity.id
_entity.type
_entity.pdbx_description
1 polymer ?
#
loop_
_entity_poly.entity_id
_entity_poly.type
_entity_poly.pdbx_seq_one_letter_code
_entity_poly.pdbx_strand_id
1 'polypeptide(L)'
;MKRRHRTPAFAVVMGATTLVLTLMHGIETSIWAVAYYVIGALPDPKAAMLYSFGAMTTYGHQNLFLEDRWRLLGPIEALNGWLLFGLSTAFLFWMIQEVSPGNRTVH
;
A
#
# COMPACT_ATOMS: atom_id res chain seq x y z
N MET A 1 2.33 -17.86 35.76
CA MET A 1 3.21 -17.20 34.76
C MET A 1 2.66 -17.34 33.32
N LYS A 2 1.47 -16.80 32.98
CA LYS A 2 0.78 -17.04 31.68
C LYS A 2 0.58 -15.79 30.79
N ARG A 3 1.29 -14.68 31.05
CA ARG A 3 1.16 -13.42 30.29
C ARG A 3 2.23 -13.20 29.20
N ARG A 4 3.38 -13.88 29.24
CA ARG A 4 4.55 -13.54 28.40
C ARG A 4 4.50 -14.06 26.95
N HIS A 5 3.68 -15.07 26.65
CA HIS A 5 3.63 -15.69 25.30
C HIS A 5 2.61 -15.05 24.34
N ARG A 6 1.71 -14.18 24.80
CA ARG A 6 0.65 -13.61 23.95
C ARG A 6 1.11 -12.37 23.16
N THR A 7 2.05 -11.61 23.71
CA THR A 7 2.67 -10.44 23.06
C THR A 7 3.51 -10.79 21.82
N PRO A 8 4.39 -11.82 21.82
CA PRO A 8 5.14 -12.18 20.61
C PRO A 8 4.23 -12.71 19.50
N ALA A 9 3.19 -13.47 19.82
CA ALA A 9 2.23 -13.95 18.82
C ALA A 9 1.48 -12.77 18.16
N PHE A 10 1.01 -11.82 18.96
CA PHE A 10 0.40 -10.58 18.44
C PHE A 10 1.36 -9.80 17.52
N ALA A 11 2.61 -9.62 17.93
CA ALA A 11 3.61 -8.91 17.14
C ALA A 11 3.91 -9.62 15.80
N VAL A 12 4.01 -10.95 15.82
CA VAL A 12 4.24 -11.75 14.60
C VAL A 12 3.05 -11.64 13.65
N VAL A 13 1.81 -11.77 14.14
CA VAL A 13 0.61 -11.67 13.30
C VAL A 13 0.48 -10.28 12.69
N MET A 14 0.65 -9.22 13.49
CA MET A 14 0.60 -7.85 12.99
C MET A 14 1.72 -7.56 11.99
N GLY A 15 2.95 -8.00 12.29
CA GLY A 15 4.08 -7.84 11.37
C GLY A 15 3.87 -8.55 10.03
N ALA A 16 3.41 -9.80 10.06
CA ALA A 16 3.07 -10.55 8.85
C ALA A 16 1.95 -9.87 8.05
N THR A 17 0.90 -9.39 8.74
CA THR A 17 -0.22 -8.68 8.10
C THR A 17 0.25 -7.41 7.40
N THR A 18 1.05 -6.57 8.06
CA THR A 18 1.61 -5.36 7.46
C THR A 18 2.48 -5.68 6.24
N LEU A 19 3.33 -6.73 6.31
CA LEU A 19 4.14 -7.14 5.16
C LEU A 19 3.28 -7.57 3.96
N VAL A 20 2.21 -8.33 4.19
CA VAL A 20 1.28 -8.72 3.13
C VAL A 20 0.62 -7.49 2.50
N LEU A 21 0.13 -6.55 3.30
CA LEU A 21 -0.45 -5.31 2.78
C LEU A 21 0.56 -4.50 1.96
N THR A 22 1.81 -4.37 2.44
CA THR A 22 2.88 -3.71 1.68
C THR A 22 3.12 -4.37 0.33
N LEU A 23 3.12 -5.71 0.27
CA LEU A 23 3.25 -6.44 -0.98
C LEU A 23 2.05 -6.21 -1.91
N MET A 24 0.82 -6.13 -1.37
CA MET A 24 -0.37 -5.83 -2.16
C MET A 24 -0.28 -4.43 -2.81
N HIS A 25 0.14 -3.41 -2.05
CA HIS A 25 0.41 -2.07 -2.59
C HIS A 25 1.52 -2.10 -3.65
N GLY A 26 2.55 -2.91 -3.46
CA GLY A 26 3.60 -3.12 -4.47
C GLY A 26 3.07 -3.74 -5.77
N ILE A 27 2.15 -4.71 -5.68
CA ILE A 27 1.49 -5.31 -6.85
C ILE A 27 0.65 -4.27 -7.57
N GLU A 28 -0.15 -3.49 -6.84
CA GLU A 28 -0.97 -2.42 -7.44
C GLU A 28 -0.09 -1.40 -8.18
N THR A 29 0.99 -0.95 -7.54
CA THR A 29 1.97 -0.05 -8.17
C THR A 29 2.54 -0.68 -9.44
N SER A 30 2.84 -1.98 -9.40
CA SER A 30 3.38 -2.69 -10.58
C SER A 30 2.36 -2.74 -11.72
N ILE A 31 1.06 -2.87 -11.42
CA ILE A 31 -0.01 -2.86 -12.43
C ILE A 31 -0.08 -1.49 -13.12
N TRP A 32 -0.06 -0.39 -12.36
CA TRP A 32 -0.04 0.96 -12.92
C TRP A 32 1.22 1.25 -13.73
N ALA A 33 2.39 0.84 -13.23
CA ALA A 33 3.65 0.95 -13.97
C ALA A 33 3.60 0.23 -15.33
N VAL A 34 3.08 -0.99 -15.36
CA VAL A 34 2.87 -1.74 -16.61
C VAL A 34 1.91 -1.00 -17.53
N ALA A 35 0.80 -0.47 -17.01
CA ALA A 35 -0.15 0.31 -17.79
C ALA A 35 0.53 1.54 -18.43
N TYR A 36 1.30 2.32 -17.68
CA TYR A 36 2.02 3.49 -18.21
C TYR A 36 3.03 3.13 -19.30
N TYR A 37 3.75 2.02 -19.13
CA TYR A 37 4.69 1.56 -20.15
C TYR A 37 3.96 1.11 -21.43
N VAL A 38 2.91 0.32 -21.31
CA VAL A 38 2.16 -0.24 -22.45
C VAL A 38 1.44 0.85 -23.26
N ILE A 39 0.86 1.86 -22.61
CA ILE A 39 0.18 2.97 -23.31
C ILE A 39 1.16 4.06 -23.83
N GLY A 40 2.47 3.84 -23.63
CA GLY A 40 3.51 4.80 -23.97
C GLY A 40 3.31 6.14 -23.26
N ALA A 41 3.05 6.12 -21.96
CA ALA A 41 2.98 7.33 -21.14
C ALA A 41 4.34 7.69 -20.50
N LEU A 42 5.24 6.71 -20.38
CA LEU A 42 6.61 6.87 -19.87
C LEU A 42 7.59 6.08 -20.76
N PRO A 43 8.85 6.54 -20.86
CA PRO A 43 9.79 6.06 -21.88
C PRO A 43 10.34 4.66 -21.62
N ASP A 44 10.37 4.21 -20.36
CA ASP A 44 10.94 2.93 -19.99
C ASP A 44 10.27 2.33 -18.73
N PRO A 45 10.37 1.00 -18.51
CA PRO A 45 9.72 0.34 -17.38
C PRO A 45 10.20 0.82 -16.01
N LYS A 46 11.47 1.25 -15.89
CA LYS A 46 12.03 1.74 -14.62
C LYS A 46 11.44 3.10 -14.28
N ALA A 47 11.36 4.01 -15.26
CA ALA A 47 10.68 5.30 -15.11
C ALA A 47 9.19 5.10 -14.77
N ALA A 48 8.51 4.16 -15.42
CA ALA A 48 7.12 3.82 -15.13
C ALA A 48 6.91 3.34 -13.68
N MET A 49 7.79 2.47 -13.19
CA MET A 49 7.71 1.97 -11.83
C MET A 49 8.03 3.04 -10.79
N LEU A 50 9.06 3.86 -11.03
CA LEU A 50 9.41 4.98 -10.13
C LEU A 50 8.31 6.02 -10.07
N TYR A 51 7.72 6.38 -11.22
CA TYR A 51 6.60 7.30 -11.28
C TYR A 51 5.41 6.77 -10.49
N SER A 52 4.99 5.53 -10.77
CA SER A 52 3.85 4.87 -10.14
C SER A 52 4.01 4.79 -8.61
N PHE A 53 5.19 4.35 -8.12
CA PHE A 53 5.48 4.38 -6.68
C PHE A 53 5.37 5.79 -6.10
N GLY A 54 5.92 6.77 -6.82
CA GLY A 54 5.89 8.17 -6.40
C GLY A 54 4.50 8.80 -6.44
N ALA A 55 3.61 8.33 -7.30
CA ALA A 55 2.23 8.81 -7.41
C ALA A 55 1.35 8.21 -6.31
N MET A 56 1.49 6.91 -6.04
CA MET A 56 0.74 6.23 -4.98
C MET A 56 1.20 6.65 -3.57
N THR A 57 2.50 6.84 -3.39
CA THR A 57 3.07 7.26 -2.11
C THR A 57 3.24 8.78 -2.06
N THR A 58 3.47 9.32 -0.87
CA THR A 58 3.81 10.75 -0.71
C THR A 58 5.25 11.07 -1.11
N TYR A 59 6.03 10.10 -1.62
CA TYR A 59 7.42 10.30 -2.00
C TYR A 59 7.55 11.30 -3.16
N GLY A 60 6.76 11.12 -4.23
CA GLY A 60 6.79 11.94 -5.42
C GLY A 60 8.13 11.90 -6.19
N HIS A 61 8.10 12.18 -7.49
CA HIS A 61 9.30 12.38 -8.30
C HIS A 61 9.21 13.69 -9.06
N GLN A 62 10.15 14.61 -8.83
CA GLN A 62 10.11 15.96 -9.40
C GLN A 62 10.45 16.02 -10.90
N ASN A 63 11.01 14.94 -11.46
CA ASN A 63 11.53 14.92 -12.84
C ASN A 63 10.84 13.89 -13.73
N LEU A 64 9.82 13.18 -13.23
CA LEU A 64 9.06 12.20 -14.01
C LEU A 64 7.64 12.71 -14.20
N PHE A 65 7.23 12.83 -15.46
CA PHE A 65 5.91 13.30 -15.84
C PHE A 65 5.34 12.37 -16.91
N LEU A 66 4.04 12.09 -16.82
CA LEU A 66 3.31 11.43 -17.89
C LEU A 66 3.18 12.38 -19.08
N GLU A 67 3.12 11.84 -20.29
CA GLU A 67 2.76 12.60 -21.48
C GLU A 67 1.40 13.32 -21.29
N ASP A 68 1.25 14.50 -21.90
CA ASP A 68 0.11 15.40 -21.65
C ASP A 68 -1.26 14.73 -21.82
N ARG A 69 -1.41 13.84 -22.81
CA ARG A 69 -2.67 13.10 -23.06
C ARG A 69 -3.05 12.15 -21.91
N TRP A 70 -2.09 11.71 -21.12
CA TRP A 70 -2.24 10.75 -20.03
C TRP A 70 -2.13 11.37 -18.63
N ARG A 71 -1.91 12.69 -18.54
CA ARG A 71 -1.57 13.37 -17.28
C ARG A 71 -2.60 13.20 -16.16
N LEU A 72 -3.87 12.96 -16.49
CA LEU A 72 -4.93 12.71 -15.51
C LEU A 72 -4.81 11.34 -14.81
N LEU A 73 -4.11 10.37 -15.41
CA LEU A 73 -3.95 9.05 -14.81
C LEU A 73 -3.13 9.09 -13.52
N GLY A 74 -2.10 9.94 -13.44
CA GLY A 74 -1.27 10.09 -12.23
C GLY A 74 -2.07 10.50 -10.99
N PRO A 75 -2.87 11.58 -11.02
CA PRO A 75 -3.78 11.92 -9.94
C PRO A 75 -4.83 10.85 -9.62
N ILE A 76 -5.31 10.10 -10.61
CA ILE A 76 -6.26 9.00 -10.41
C ILE A 76 -5.61 7.84 -9.67
N GLU A 77 -4.40 7.46 -10.07
CA GLU A 77 -3.59 6.47 -9.37
C GLU A 77 -3.32 6.90 -7.92
N ALA A 78 -2.91 8.14 -7.71
CA ALA A 78 -2.69 8.68 -6.36
C ALA A 78 -3.95 8.58 -5.49
N LEU A 79 -5.12 8.94 -6.05
CA LEU A 79 -6.40 8.82 -5.35
C LEU A 79 -6.74 7.35 -5.03
N ASN A 80 -6.51 6.43 -5.96
CA ASN A 80 -6.73 5.00 -5.75
C ASN A 80 -5.86 4.49 -4.59
N GLY A 81 -4.57 4.78 -4.64
CA GLY A 81 -3.63 4.43 -3.59
C GLY A 81 -4.05 4.97 -2.22
N TRP A 82 -4.49 6.24 -2.16
CA TRP A 82 -5.01 6.82 -0.91
C TRP A 82 -6.20 6.05 -0.34
N LEU A 83 -7.17 5.65 -1.18
CA LEU A 83 -8.31 4.85 -0.74
C LEU A 83 -7.85 3.47 -0.22
N LEU A 84 -6.91 2.82 -0.91
CA LEU A 84 -6.40 1.50 -0.51
C LEU A 84 -5.52 1.56 0.74
N PHE A 85 -4.74 2.62 0.95
CA PHE A 85 -4.04 2.88 2.21
C PHE A 85 -5.03 3.13 3.35
N GLY A 86 -6.11 3.88 3.09
CA GLY A 86 -7.19 4.08 4.05
C GLY A 86 -7.85 2.77 4.48
N LEU A 87 -8.19 1.91 3.52
CA LEU A 87 -8.75 0.58 3.78
C LEU A 87 -7.77 -0.33 4.51
N SER A 88 -6.49 -0.32 4.12
CA SER A 88 -5.42 -1.08 4.79
C SER A 88 -5.29 -0.67 6.26
N THR A 89 -5.37 0.64 6.53
CA THR A 89 -5.30 1.19 7.88
C THR A 89 -6.51 0.77 8.70
N ALA A 90 -7.72 0.89 8.15
CA ALA A 90 -8.96 0.43 8.81
C ALA A 90 -8.91 -1.08 9.12
N PHE A 91 -8.42 -1.88 8.17
CA PHE A 91 -8.24 -3.32 8.34
C PHE A 91 -7.21 -3.64 9.43
N LEU A 92 -6.07 -2.94 9.47
CA LEU A 92 -5.08 -3.10 10.54
C LEU A 92 -5.66 -2.74 11.91
N PHE A 93 -6.46 -1.68 12.02
CA PHE A 93 -7.17 -1.34 13.26
C PHE A 93 -8.12 -2.45 13.71
N TRP A 94 -8.92 -3.00 12.79
CA TRP A 94 -9.78 -4.14 13.07
C TRP A 94 -8.98 -5.37 13.53
N MET A 95 -7.89 -5.70 12.84
CA MET A 95 -6.98 -6.79 13.22
C MET A 95 -6.37 -6.60 14.61
N ILE A 96 -6.00 -5.36 14.97
CA ILE A 96 -5.49 -5.06 16.32
C ILE A 96 -6.57 -5.38 17.37
N GLN A 97 -7.82 -4.98 17.14
CA GLN A 97 -8.92 -5.23 18.08
C GLN A 97 -9.23 -6.73 18.26
N GLU A 98 -9.17 -7.49 17.17
CA GLU A 98 -9.46 -8.92 17.15
C GLU A 98 -8.33 -9.76 17.77
N VAL A 99 -7.08 -9.46 17.42
CA VAL A 99 -5.91 -10.28 17.81
C VAL A 99 -5.31 -9.81 19.14
N SER A 100 -5.66 -8.61 19.63
CA SER A 100 -5.10 -8.07 20.87
C SER A 100 -5.28 -9.03 22.06
N PRO A 101 -4.20 -9.35 22.79
CA PRO A 101 -4.23 -10.26 23.94
C PRO A 101 -5.19 -9.87 25.09
N GLY A 102 -5.65 -8.61 25.08
CA GLY A 102 -6.44 -7.99 26.16
C GLY A 102 -7.94 -7.85 25.90
N ASN A 103 -8.45 -8.14 24.71
CA ASN A 103 -9.85 -7.84 24.37
C ASN A 103 -10.82 -9.01 24.59
N ARG A 104 -10.77 -9.62 25.78
CA ARG A 104 -11.83 -10.52 26.27
C ARG A 104 -12.45 -9.91 27.53
N THR A 105 -13.35 -8.95 27.35
CA THR A 105 -14.29 -8.54 28.39
C THR A 105 -15.72 -8.64 27.83
N VAL A 106 -16.35 -9.75 28.23
CA VAL A 106 -17.75 -9.89 28.63
C VAL A 106 -18.78 -9.19 27.74
N HIS A 107 -19.40 -9.96 26.85
CA HIS A 107 -20.86 -9.99 26.70
C HIS A 107 -21.29 -11.41 26.34
#